data_AF-A0A945N719-F1
#
_entry.id   AF-A0A945N719-F1
#
_cell.length_a   1.000
_cell.length_b   1.000
_cell.length_c   1.000
_cell.angle_alpha   90.00
_cell.angle_beta   90.00
_cell.angle_gamma   90.00
#
_symmetry.space_group_name_H-M   'P 1'
#
loop_
_entity.id
_entity.type
_entity.pdbx_description
1 polymer ?
#
loop_
_entity_poly.entity_id
_entity_poly.type
_entity_poly.pdbx_seq_one_letter_code
_entity_poly.pdbx_strand_id
1 'polypeptide(L)' 'HFVAINAMVSYATQRDEVLVCRPDNGSITLFDVQPSGITLIDRGSEATTHIN' A
#
# COMPACT_ATOMS: atom_id res chain seq x y z
N HIS A 1 6.35 8.01 -6.85
CA HIS A 1 6.03 8.35 -5.44
C HIS A 1 5.48 7.16 -4.62
N PHE A 2 5.62 5.90 -5.07
CA PHE A 2 5.01 4.74 -4.37
C PHE A 2 5.67 4.35 -3.03
N VAL A 3 6.83 4.94 -2.70
CA VAL A 3 7.55 4.69 -1.44
C VAL A 3 6.72 5.10 -0.22
N ALA A 4 6.06 6.26 -0.27
CA ALA A 4 5.20 6.71 0.84
C ALA A 4 3.98 5.79 1.03
N ILE A 5 3.39 5.32 -0.07
CA ILE A 5 2.30 4.34 -0.05
C ILE A 5 2.79 3.04 0.58
N ASN A 6 3.96 2.55 0.18
CA ASN A 6 4.55 1.34 0.76
C ASN A 6 4.82 1.51 2.26
N ALA A 7 5.38 2.64 2.70
CA ALA A 7 5.61 2.89 4.13
C ALA A 7 4.31 2.80 4.95
N MET A 8 3.22 3.37 4.44
CA MET A 8 1.90 3.31 5.09
C MET A 8 1.33 1.89 5.10
N VAL A 9 1.46 1.16 3.99
CA VAL A 9 1.01 -0.25 3.89
C VAL A 9 1.83 -1.13 4.83
N SER A 10 3.15 -0.98 4.88
CA SER A 10 4.06 -1.73 5.76
C SER A 10 3.69 -1.50 7.23
N TYR A 11 3.49 -0.24 7.63
CA TYR A 11 3.04 0.09 8.99
C TYR A 11 1.68 -0.55 9.33
N ALA A 12 0.67 -0.36 8.47
CA ALA A 12 -0.68 -0.87 8.72
C ALA A 12 -0.78 -2.40 8.70
N THR A 13 0.14 -3.08 8.02
CA THR A 13 0.18 -4.56 7.91
C THR A 13 1.25 -5.21 8.77
N GLN A 14 1.94 -4.43 9.61
CA GLN A 14 3.02 -4.87 10.50
C GLN A 14 4.15 -5.62 9.77
N ARG A 15 4.54 -5.10 8.60
CA ARG A 15 5.65 -5.62 7.79
C ARG A 15 6.83 -4.67 7.88
N ASP A 16 8.03 -5.23 7.94
CA ASP A 16 9.28 -4.46 8.05
C ASP A 16 9.93 -4.21 6.67
N GLU A 17 9.32 -4.72 5.59
CA GLU A 17 9.82 -4.51 4.24
C GLU A 17 9.47 -3.11 3.70
N VAL A 18 10.39 -2.53 2.91
CA VAL A 18 10.18 -1.22 2.26
C VAL A 18 9.33 -1.35 0.99
N LEU A 19 9.24 -2.55 0.41
CA LEU A 19 8.48 -2.82 -0.81
C LEU A 19 7.51 -3.99 -0.57
N VAL A 20 6.32 -3.66 -0.11
CA VAL A 20 5.23 -4.59 0.23
C VAL A 20 4.12 -4.62 -0.82
N CYS A 21 4.05 -3.61 -1.70
CA CYS A 21 3.11 -3.54 -2.81
C CYS A 21 3.68 -2.75 -3.99
N ARG A 22 3.10 -2.96 -5.18
CA ARG A 22 3.40 -2.18 -6.38
C ARG A 22 2.12 -1.52 -6.90
N PRO A 23 1.71 -0.36 -6.35
CA PRO A 23 0.49 0.31 -6.77
C PRO A 23 0.55 0.68 -8.26
N ASP A 24 -0.51 0.38 -9.00
CA ASP A 24 -0.64 0.83 -10.38
C ASP A 24 -0.88 2.35 -10.43
N ASN A 25 -0.49 2.98 -11.54
CA ASN A 25 -0.62 4.42 -11.69
C ASN A 25 -2.10 4.82 -11.66
N GLY A 26 -2.46 5.70 -10.73
CA GLY A 26 -3.84 6.15 -10.53
C GLY A 26 -4.72 5.19 -9.72
N SER A 27 -4.18 4.07 -9.22
CA SER A 27 -4.88 3.24 -8.24
C SER A 27 -5.09 3.99 -6.91
N ILE A 28 -6.15 3.63 -6.19
CA ILE A 28 -6.52 4.24 -4.92
C ILE A 28 -6.21 3.24 -3.79
N THR A 29 -5.48 3.68 -2.77
CA THR A 29 -5.28 2.91 -1.53
C THR A 29 -5.99 3.65 -0.41
N LEU A 30 -6.90 2.98 0.28
CA LEU A 30 -7.74 3.57 1.32
C LEU A 30 -7.28 3.13 2.71
N PHE A 31 -7.06 4.11 3.58
CA PHE A 31 -6.75 3.89 4.98
C PHE A 31 -7.83 4.52 5.85
N ASP A 32 -8.13 3.85 6.95
CA ASP A 32 -8.84 4.45 8.08
C ASP A 32 -7.84 4.85 9.15
N VAL A 33 -7.93 6.10 9.61
CA VAL A 33 -6.99 6.69 10.57
C VAL A 33 -7.76 7.04 11.83
N GLN A 34 -7.40 6.38 12.91
CA GLN A 34 -8.01 6.56 14.23
C GLN A 34 -6.92 6.92 15.25
N PRO A 35 -7.29 7.45 16.44
CA PRO A 35 -6.31 7.72 17.50
C PRO A 35 -5.51 6.49 17.93
N SER A 36 -6.08 5.29 17.77
CA SER A 36 -5.45 4.01 18.10
C SER A 36 -4.49 3.49 17.03
N GLY A 37 -4.50 4.04 15.80
CA GLY A 37 -3.65 3.58 14.72
C GLY A 37 -4.21 3.79 13.32
N ILE A 38 -3.58 3.10 12.36
CA ILE A 38 -3.91 3.19 10.94
C ILE A 38 -4.25 1.79 10.46
N THR A 39 -5.41 1.64 9.82
CA THR A 39 -5.88 0.38 9.26
C THR A 39 -5.97 0.50 7.75
N LEU A 40 -5.41 -0.47 7.04
CA LEU A 40 -5.58 -0.58 5.58
C LEU A 40 -6.98 -1.13 5.29
N ILE A 41 -7.83 -0.35 4.64
CA ILE A 41 -9.20 -0.73 4.29
C ILE A 41 -9.25 -1.36 2.90
N ASP A 42 -8.61 -0.71 1.92
CA ASP A 42 -8.55 -1.22 0.55
C ASP A 42 -7.19 -0.93 -0.07
N ARG A 43 -6.70 -1.91 -0.84
CA ARG A 43 -5.44 -1.83 -1.56
C ARG A 43 -5.76 -1.89 -3.05
N GLY A 44 -5.63 -0.75 -3.71
CA GLY A 44 -5.86 -0.62 -5.14
C GLY A 44 -5.02 -1.57 -5.98
N SER A 45 -5.38 -1.66 -7.27
CA SER A 45 -4.76 -2.55 -8.24
C SER A 45 -3.23 -2.46 -8.24
N GLU A 46 -2.57 -3.62 -8.35
CA GLU A 46 -1.12 -3.68 -8.45
C GLU A 46 -0.65 -3.72 -9.90
N ALA A 47 0.39 -2.94 -10.19
CA ALA A 47 1.08 -2.98 -11.46
C ALA A 47 1.67 -4.38 -11.67
N THR A 48 1.06 -5.14 -12.57
CA THR A 48 1.54 -6.45 -12.99
C THR A 48 2.16 -6.31 -14.37
N THR A 49 3.47 -6.47 -14.46
CA THR A 49 4.14 -6.60 -15.75
C THR A 49 4.09 -8.06 -16.17
N HIS A 50 3.27 -8.37 -17.17
CA HIS A 50 3.24 -9.69 -17.79
C HIS A 50 4.30 -9.74 -18.90
N ILE A 51 5.23 -10.67 -18.81
CA ILE A 51 6.19 -10.99 -19.88
C ILE A 51 5.75 -12.31 -20.52
N ASN A 52 5.45 -12.27 -21.82
CA ASN A 52 5.20 -13.46 -22.65
C ASN A 52 6.52 -14.04 -23.17
#